data_AF-R5VK38-F1
#
_entry.id   AF-R5VK38-F1
#
_cell.length_a   1.000
_cell.length_b   1.000
_cell.length_c   1.000
_cell.angle_alpha   90.00
_cell.angle_beta   90.00
_cell.angle_gamma   90.00
#
_symmetry.space_group_name_H-M   'P 1'
#
loop_
_entity.id
_entity.type
_entity.pdbx_description
1 polymer ?
#
loop_
_entity_poly.entity_id
_entity_poly.type
_entity_poly.pdbx_seq_one_letter_code
_entity_poly.pdbx_strand_id
1 'polypeptide(L)'
;MNRTITFNELRKIKDSLPTGSMHRIADELNLSVETVRNFFGGHNFKDGKSVGIHLEPGPDGGLVMLDDTTVLDKAIAILKEEQRA
;
A
#
# COMPACT_ATOMS: atom_id res chain seq x y z
N MET A 1 -0.62 13.08 -6.24
CA MET A 1 0.54 12.84 -7.12
C MET A 1 0.40 11.43 -7.62
N ASN A 2 0.48 11.19 -8.93
CA ASN A 2 0.41 9.84 -9.49
C ASN A 2 1.77 9.15 -9.39
N ARG A 3 1.81 7.91 -8.90
CA ARG A 3 3.04 7.12 -8.84
C ARG A 3 2.80 5.72 -9.37
N THR A 4 3.66 5.31 -10.29
CA THR A 4 3.66 3.96 -10.84
C THR A 4 4.64 3.10 -10.05
N ILE A 5 4.18 1.96 -9.55
CA ILE A 5 4.97 0.99 -8.76
C ILE A 5 4.55 -0.43 -9.18
N THR A 6 5.45 -1.41 -9.09
CA THR A 6 5.09 -2.81 -9.37
C THR A 6 4.43 -3.45 -8.15
N PHE A 7 3.60 -4.47 -8.39
CA PHE A 7 2.97 -5.23 -7.32
C PHE A 7 4.00 -5.86 -6.37
N ASN A 8 5.12 -6.36 -6.92
CA ASN A 8 6.20 -6.92 -6.12
C ASN A 8 6.84 -5.88 -5.17
N GLU A 9 7.01 -4.64 -5.62
CA GLU A 9 7.54 -3.54 -4.78
C GLU A 9 6.55 -3.17 -3.65
N LEU A 10 5.24 -3.10 -3.95
CA LEU A 10 4.23 -2.91 -2.91
C LEU A 10 4.27 -4.02 -1.86
N ARG A 11 4.47 -5.28 -2.30
CA ARG A 11 4.59 -6.43 -1.41
C ARG A 11 5.84 -6.32 -0.52
N LYS A 12 6.98 -5.93 -1.07
CA LYS A 12 8.23 -5.74 -0.31
C LYS A 12 8.07 -4.67 0.78
N ILE A 13 7.42 -3.54 0.45
CA ILE A 13 7.15 -2.47 1.42
C ILE A 13 6.27 -3.02 2.54
N LYS A 14 5.19 -3.72 2.19
CA LYS A 14 4.29 -4.35 3.18
C LYS A 14 5.03 -5.32 4.09
N ASP A 15 5.92 -6.13 3.52
CA ASP A 15 6.71 -7.14 4.25
C ASP A 15 7.76 -6.50 5.17
N SER A 16 8.29 -5.34 4.77
CA SER A 16 9.25 -4.58 5.59
C SER A 16 8.59 -3.83 6.75
N LEU A 17 7.28 -3.59 6.71
CA LEU A 17 6.59 -2.80 7.73
C LEU A 17 6.55 -3.54 9.08
N PRO A 18 6.89 -2.87 10.19
CA PRO A 18 6.81 -3.50 11.51
C PRO A 18 5.36 -3.82 11.89
N THR A 19 5.19 -4.80 12.78
CA THR A 19 3.88 -5.22 13.29
C THR A 19 3.13 -4.03 13.88
N GLY A 20 1.86 -3.87 13.48
CA GLY A 20 1.02 -2.74 13.93
C GLY A 20 1.05 -1.52 12.99
N SER A 21 1.98 -1.44 12.04
CA SER A 21 2.04 -0.31 11.08
C SER A 21 0.75 -0.13 10.29
N MET A 22 0.10 -1.22 9.87
CA MET A 22 -1.17 -1.15 9.14
C MET A 22 -2.28 -0.48 9.98
N HIS A 23 -2.32 -0.75 11.29
CA HIS A 23 -3.28 -0.11 12.19
C HIS A 23 -2.95 1.37 12.36
N ARG A 24 -1.66 1.70 12.50
CA ARG A 24 -1.19 3.08 12.58
C ARG A 24 -1.56 3.90 11.34
N ILE A 25 -1.29 3.37 10.15
CA ILE A 25 -1.62 4.04 8.89
C ILE A 25 -3.14 4.22 8.74
N ALA A 26 -3.91 3.21 9.13
CA ALA A 26 -5.37 3.27 9.10
C ALA A 26 -5.92 4.37 10.03
N ASP A 27 -5.42 4.44 11.27
CA ASP A 27 -5.83 5.45 12.25
C ASP A 27 -5.46 6.88 11.78
N GLU A 28 -4.22 7.07 11.34
CA GLU A 28 -3.70 8.36 10.87
C GLU A 28 -4.44 8.89 9.62
N LEU A 29 -4.77 8.01 8.69
CA LEU A 29 -5.47 8.38 7.46
C LEU A 29 -6.99 8.32 7.59
N ASN A 30 -7.51 7.97 8.77
CA ASN A 30 -8.93 7.72 9.01
C ASN A 30 -9.53 6.68 8.04
N LEU A 31 -8.74 5.66 7.71
CA LEU A 31 -9.10 4.55 6.83
C LEU A 31 -9.33 3.28 7.65
N SER A 32 -9.96 2.28 7.05
CA SER A 32 -10.04 0.97 7.68
C SER A 32 -8.77 0.16 7.41
N VAL A 33 -8.36 -0.68 8.38
CA VAL A 33 -7.18 -1.56 8.24
C VAL A 33 -7.31 -2.46 7.01
N GLU A 34 -8.53 -2.90 6.69
CA GLU A 34 -8.83 -3.62 5.44
C GLU A 34 -8.51 -2.80 4.19
N THR A 35 -8.80 -1.50 4.17
CA THR A 35 -8.48 -0.59 3.06
C THR A 35 -6.96 -0.49 2.87
N VAL A 36 -6.21 -0.32 3.96
CA VAL A 36 -4.74 -0.29 3.93
C VAL A 36 -4.18 -1.64 3.48
N ARG A 37 -4.76 -2.75 3.95
CA ARG A 37 -4.35 -4.10 3.53
C ARG A 37 -4.63 -4.35 2.05
N ASN A 38 -5.76 -3.87 1.54
CA ASN A 38 -6.14 -3.98 0.14
C ASN A 38 -5.19 -3.17 -0.76
N PHE A 39 -4.75 -1.98 -0.31
CA PHE A 39 -3.78 -1.13 -1.00
C PHE A 39 -2.45 -1.86 -1.31
N PHE A 40 -1.93 -2.65 -0.35
CA PHE A 40 -0.68 -3.41 -0.54
C PHE A 40 -0.85 -4.78 -1.23
N GLY A 41 -2.00 -5.02 -1.89
CA GLY A 41 -2.25 -6.25 -2.63
C GLY A 41 -3.14 -7.26 -1.90
N GLY A 42 -4.23 -6.80 -1.29
CA GLY A 42 -5.27 -7.68 -0.77
C GLY A 42 -5.98 -8.43 -1.92
N HIS A 43 -6.18 -9.73 -1.74
CA HIS A 43 -6.80 -10.63 -2.73
C HIS A 43 -8.29 -10.37 -3.01
N ASN A 44 -8.92 -9.38 -2.38
CA ASN A 44 -10.38 -9.23 -2.38
C ASN A 44 -10.85 -7.88 -2.96
N PHE A 45 -10.37 -7.55 -4.16
CA PHE A 45 -10.87 -6.41 -4.94
C PHE A 45 -12.09 -6.83 -5.77
N LYS A 46 -13.16 -7.30 -5.11
CA LYS A 46 -14.39 -7.75 -5.78
C LYS A 46 -15.50 -6.70 -5.81
N ASP A 47 -15.50 -5.75 -4.87
CA ASP A 47 -16.58 -4.78 -4.73
C ASP A 47 -16.11 -3.69 -3.76
N GLY A 48 -15.99 -2.43 -4.20
CA GLY A 48 -15.81 -1.31 -3.25
C GLY A 48 -14.67 -0.35 -3.57
N LYS A 49 -15.08 0.82 -4.10
CA LYS A 49 -14.38 2.12 -4.07
C LYS A 49 -12.86 2.03 -4.22
N SER A 50 -12.45 1.96 -5.48
CA SER A 50 -11.09 2.00 -5.95
C SER A 50 -10.36 3.26 -5.49
N VAL A 51 -9.54 3.14 -4.45
CA VAL A 51 -8.38 4.03 -4.26
C VAL A 51 -7.29 3.51 -5.19
N GLY A 52 -7.43 3.80 -6.49
CA GLY A 52 -6.43 3.58 -7.55
C GLY A 52 -5.90 2.15 -7.70
N ILE A 53 -6.55 1.30 -8.51
CA ILE A 53 -5.93 0.05 -8.98
C ILE A 53 -6.19 -0.13 -10.47
N HIS A 54 -5.18 0.14 -11.30
CA HIS A 54 -5.11 -0.36 -12.68
C HIS A 54 -4.09 -1.49 -12.69
N LEU A 55 -4.54 -2.72 -12.94
CA LEU A 55 -3.72 -3.93 -12.88
C LEU A 55 -3.47 -4.43 -14.30
N GLU A 56 -2.37 -3.99 -14.90
CA GLU A 56 -1.90 -4.59 -16.16
C GLU A 56 -1.20 -5.92 -15.83
N PRO A 57 -1.63 -7.05 -16.39
CA PRO A 57 -0.93 -8.31 -16.21
C PRO A 57 0.46 -8.23 -16.85
N GLY A 58 1.51 -8.49 -16.06
CA GLY A 58 2.90 -8.43 -16.52
C GLY A 58 3.83 -9.26 -15.65
N PRO A 59 5.08 -9.48 -16.10
CA PRO A 59 6.12 -10.08 -15.26
C PRO A 59 6.23 -9.27 -13.95
N ASP A 60 6.40 -9.95 -12.81
CA ASP A 60 6.41 -9.38 -11.44
C ASP A 60 5.05 -8.97 -10.83
N GLY A 61 3.94 -9.45 -11.39
CA GLY A 61 2.60 -9.25 -10.81
C GLY A 61 1.87 -7.99 -11.27
N GLY A 62 2.43 -7.31 -12.29
CA GLY A 62 1.82 -6.16 -12.94
C GLY A 62 2.27 -4.80 -12.42
N LEU A 63 2.05 -3.79 -13.25
CA LEU A 63 2.22 -2.39 -12.87
C LEU A 63 0.94 -1.91 -12.17
N VAL A 64 1.13 -1.17 -11.08
CA VAL A 64 0.06 -0.53 -10.31
C VAL A 64 0.27 0.97 -10.38
N MET A 65 -0.71 1.68 -10.93
CA MET A 65 -0.75 3.14 -10.85
C MET A 65 -1.56 3.56 -9.63
N LEU A 66 -0.91 4.28 -8.72
CA LEU A 66 -1.52 4.86 -7.53
C LEU A 66 -1.91 6.30 -7.84
N ASP A 67 -3.20 6.59 -7.80
CA ASP A 67 -3.73 7.95 -7.89
C ASP A 67 -3.46 8.74 -6.60
N ASP A 68 -3.62 8.03 -5.48
CA ASP A 68 -3.33 8.52 -4.15
C ASP A 68 -2.23 7.67 -3.49
N THR A 69 -1.13 8.34 -3.16
CA THR A 69 0.05 7.71 -2.55
C THR A 69 0.13 7.96 -1.05
N THR A 70 -0.93 8.44 -0.39
CA THR A 70 -0.87 8.77 1.05
C THR A 70 -0.54 7.55 1.91
N VAL A 71 -1.17 6.41 1.63
CA VAL A 71 -0.91 5.12 2.31
C VAL A 71 0.54 4.69 2.10
N LEU A 72 1.04 4.80 0.86
CA LEU A 72 2.43 4.49 0.52
C LEU A 72 3.40 5.41 1.25
N ASP A 73 3.15 6.71 1.25
CA ASP A 73 3.99 7.72 1.92
C ASP A 73 4.10 7.45 3.42
N LYS A 74 2.99 7.10 4.09
CA LYS A 74 3.00 6.75 5.52
C LYS A 74 3.72 5.45 5.81
N ALA A 75 3.57 4.44 4.96
CA ALA A 75 4.36 3.23 5.09
C ALA A 75 5.87 3.52 4.99
N ILE A 76 6.29 4.30 4.01
CA ILE A 76 7.70 4.68 3.86
C ILE A 76 8.19 5.53 5.04
N ALA A 77 7.35 6.41 5.59
CA ALA A 77 7.68 7.20 6.77
C ALA A 77 7.95 6.29 7.99
N ILE A 78 7.05 5.35 8.28
CA ILE A 78 7.19 4.39 9.38
C ILE A 78 8.47 3.54 9.22
N LEU A 79 8.76 3.09 8.00
CA LEU A 79 10.00 2.35 7.71
C LEU A 79 11.26 3.18 8.01
N LYS A 80 11.24 4.48 7.67
CA LYS A 80 12.37 5.38 7.95
C LYS A 80 12.51 5.68 9.44
N GLU A 81 11.39 5.73 10.18
CA GLU A 81 11.41 5.88 11.62
C GLU A 81 12.01 4.64 12.29
N GLU A 82 11.61 3.44 11.85
CA GLU A 82 12.15 2.18 12.36
C GLU A 82 13.66 2.08 12.10
N GLN A 83 14.13 2.36 10.89
CA GLN A 83 15.57 2.34 10.58
C GLN A 83 16.42 3.39 11.32
N ARG A 84 15.79 4.37 11.99
CA ARG A 84 16.47 5.38 12.79
C ARG A 84 16.44 5.09 14.30
N ALA A 85 15.63 4.13 14.73
CA ALA A 85 15.53 3.70 16.13
C ALA A 85 16.59 2.65 16.46
#